data_AF-A0A524KB22-F1
#
_entry.id   AF-A0A524KB22-F1
#
_cell.length_a   1.000
_cell.length_b   1.000
_cell.length_c   1.000
_cell.angle_alpha   90.00
_cell.angle_beta   90.00
_cell.angle_gamma   90.00
#
_symmetry.space_group_name_H-M   'P 1'
#
loop_
_entity.id
_entity.type
_entity.pdbx_description
1 polymer ?
#
loop_
_entity_poly.entity_id
_entity_poly.type
_entity_poly.pdbx_seq_one_letter_code
_entity_poly.pdbx_strand_id
1 'polypeptide(L)'
;MECSICGKQIFDLSSAMSGREGSAPVHFDCALTQASEGERLEPNEKITYIGRGAFAVVEFRDRSMTSFIVKRRIQWEREGEKLDWRKTLQQRVGL
;
A
#
# COMPACT_ATOMS: atom_id res chain seq x y z
N MET A 1 -12.18 -0.90 12.59
CA MET A 1 -10.83 -0.65 13.16
C MET A 1 -10.38 0.72 12.70
N GLU A 2 -9.35 1.35 13.28
CA GLU A 2 -8.88 2.68 12.87
C GLU A 2 -7.54 2.62 12.13
N CYS A 3 -7.38 3.44 11.10
CA CYS A 3 -6.16 3.59 10.34
C CYS A 3 -5.11 4.32 11.16
N SER A 4 -3.92 3.74 11.32
CA SER A 4 -2.85 4.34 12.12
C SER A 4 -2.18 5.57 11.49
N ILE A 5 -2.47 5.88 10.21
CA ILE A 5 -1.94 7.06 9.52
C ILE A 5 -2.91 8.24 9.63
N CYS A 6 -4.19 8.03 9.28
CA CYS A 6 -5.17 9.13 9.22
C CYS A 6 -6.17 9.15 10.39
N GLY A 7 -6.14 8.15 11.27
CA GLY A 7 -7.06 8.00 12.40
C GLY A 7 -8.50 7.63 12.03
N LYS A 8 -8.83 7.50 10.73
CA LYS A 8 -10.20 7.20 10.28
C LYS A 8 -10.51 5.71 10.37
N GLN A 9 -11.79 5.38 10.49
CA GLN A 9 -12.25 3.99 10.43
C GLN A 9 -11.93 3.32 9.08
N ILE A 10 -11.47 2.07 9.16
CA ILE A 10 -11.36 1.15 8.04
C ILE A 10 -12.62 0.29 8.04
N PHE A 11 -13.39 0.40 6.96
CA PHE A 11 -14.67 -0.29 6.77
C PHE A 11 -14.49 -1.59 5.98
N ASP A 12 -13.57 -1.61 5.01
CA ASP A 12 -13.38 -2.74 4.10
C ASP A 12 -11.96 -3.31 4.19
N LEU A 13 -11.87 -4.65 4.32
CA LEU A 13 -10.59 -5.38 4.31
C LEU A 13 -9.82 -5.17 3.00
N SER A 14 -10.53 -5.03 1.87
CA SER A 14 -9.92 -4.76 0.55
C SER A 14 -9.21 -3.41 0.48
N SER A 15 -9.63 -2.45 1.31
CA SER A 15 -9.01 -1.12 1.44
C SER A 15 -7.98 -1.06 2.57
N ALA A 16 -7.73 -2.18 3.27
CA ALA A 16 -6.88 -2.25 4.44
C ALA A 16 -5.57 -2.98 4.12
N MET A 17 -4.47 -2.44 4.62
CA MET A 17 -3.14 -3.06 4.54
C MET A 17 -2.41 -2.87 5.87
N SER A 18 -1.33 -3.62 6.08
CA SER A 18 -0.50 -3.46 7.28
C SER A 18 0.32 -2.19 7.15
N GLY A 19 0.59 -1.53 8.28
CA GLY A 19 1.60 -0.49 8.33
C GLY A 19 2.99 -1.05 8.01
N ARG A 20 3.92 -0.15 7.66
CA ARG A 20 5.29 -0.48 7.25
C ARG A 20 6.09 -1.33 8.25
N GLU A 21 5.75 -1.23 9.54
CA GLU A 21 6.35 -1.99 10.65
C GLU A 21 5.41 -3.10 11.19
N GLY A 22 4.45 -3.56 10.37
CA GLY A 22 3.76 -4.83 10.61
C GLY A 22 2.71 -4.88 11.73
N SER A 23 2.53 -3.83 12.53
CA SER A 23 1.71 -3.94 13.75
C SER A 23 0.29 -3.41 13.63
N ALA A 24 0.05 -2.42 12.76
CA ALA A 24 -1.19 -1.66 12.79
C ALA A 24 -1.83 -1.52 11.40
N PRO A 25 -3.17 -1.56 11.30
CA PRO A 25 -3.87 -1.46 10.03
C PRO A 25 -3.85 -0.02 9.51
N VAL A 26 -3.69 0.13 8.20
CA VAL A 26 -3.73 1.40 7.51
C VAL A 26 -4.57 1.28 6.25
N HIS A 27 -5.13 2.39 5.76
CA HIS A 27 -5.74 2.39 4.44
C HIS A 27 -4.68 2.18 3.37
N PHE A 28 -5.04 1.46 2.30
CA PHE A 28 -4.21 1.31 1.11
C PHE A 28 -3.78 2.67 0.55
N ASP A 29 -4.71 3.62 0.46
CA ASP A 29 -4.41 4.98 -0.03
C ASP A 29 -3.46 5.75 0.89
N CYS A 30 -3.61 5.57 2.21
CA CYS A 30 -2.70 6.20 3.19
C CYS A 30 -1.30 5.61 3.09
N ALA A 31 -1.18 4.29 2.91
CA ALA A 31 0.09 3.62 2.71
C ALA A 31 0.75 4.06 1.39
N LEU A 32 -0.02 4.16 0.30
CA LEU A 32 0.46 4.66 -0.98
C LEU A 32 0.98 6.10 -0.86
N THR A 33 0.22 6.97 -0.18
CA THR A 33 0.61 8.36 0.05
C THR A 33 1.90 8.43 0.86
N GLN A 34 1.98 7.71 1.98
CA GLN A 34 3.17 7.69 2.83
C GLN A 34 4.39 7.06 2.10
N ALA A 35 4.18 6.05 1.25
CA ALA A 35 5.23 5.53 0.38
C ALA A 35 5.73 6.57 -0.63
N SER A 36 4.88 7.53 -1.02
CA SER A 36 5.23 8.62 -1.93
C SER A 36 5.89 9.83 -1.26
N GLU A 37 5.62 10.09 0.02
CA GLU A 37 6.15 11.27 0.73
C GLU A 37 7.69 11.33 0.78
N GLY A 38 8.36 10.16 0.80
CA GLY A 38 9.82 10.07 0.77
C GLY A 38 10.44 10.06 -0.64
N GLU A 39 9.62 9.96 -1.68
CA GLU A 39 10.06 9.74 -3.05
C GLU A 39 9.85 11.01 -3.88
N ARG A 40 10.94 11.56 -4.43
CA ARG A 40 10.82 12.52 -5.53
C ARG A 40 10.43 11.75 -6.78
N LEU A 41 9.20 12.01 -7.23
CA LEU A 41 8.66 11.50 -8.48
C LEU A 41 8.90 12.53 -9.59
N GLU A 42 9.51 12.08 -10.67
CA GLU A 42 9.57 12.85 -11.92
C GLU A 42 8.20 12.88 -12.63
N PRO A 43 7.95 13.80 -13.58
CA PRO A 43 6.64 13.94 -14.23
C PRO A 43 6.10 12.67 -14.92
N ASN A 44 6.99 11.78 -15.35
CA ASN A 44 6.65 10.50 -15.98
C ASN A 44 6.68 9.31 -15.01
N GLU A 45 6.94 9.57 -13.73
CA GLU A 45 6.97 8.56 -12.67
C GLU A 45 5.65 8.50 -11.91
N LYS A 46 5.29 7.30 -11.49
CA LYS A 46 4.10 7.03 -10.67
C LYS A 46 4.41 5.94 -9.67
N ILE A 47 3.83 6.02 -8.48
CA ILE A 47 3.87 4.90 -7.54
C ILE A 47 2.66 3.99 -7.79
N THR A 48 2.93 2.70 -7.94
CA THR A 48 1.91 1.68 -8.12
C THR A 48 2.14 0.53 -7.14
N TYR A 49 1.07 -0.18 -6.80
CA TYR A 49 1.15 -1.40 -6.03
C TYR A 49 1.43 -2.58 -6.97
N ILE A 50 2.49 -3.33 -6.70
CA ILE A 50 2.93 -4.47 -7.53
C ILE A 50 2.59 -5.82 -6.89
N GLY A 51 1.79 -5.82 -5.83
CA GLY A 51 1.41 -7.03 -5.09
C GLY A 51 2.41 -7.42 -3.99
N ARG A 52 2.04 -8.44 -3.21
CA ARG A 52 2.82 -9.00 -2.10
C ARG A 52 3.30 -7.95 -1.08
N GLY A 53 2.47 -6.95 -0.81
CA GLY A 53 2.82 -5.89 0.13
C GLY A 53 3.98 -5.01 -0.34
N ALA A 54 4.18 -4.84 -1.65
CA ALA A 54 5.21 -3.97 -2.18
C ALA A 54 4.62 -2.92 -3.14
N PHE A 55 5.10 -1.69 -3.01
CA PHE A 55 4.90 -0.63 -3.99
C PHE A 55 6.13 -0.54 -4.90
N ALA A 56 5.95 0.11 -6.05
CA ALA A 56 7.03 0.41 -6.97
C ALA A 56 6.83 1.77 -7.59
N VAL A 57 7.93 2.50 -7.75
CA VAL A 57 8.00 3.66 -8.64
C VAL A 57 8.18 3.12 -10.05
N VAL A 58 7.21 3.39 -10.90
CA VAL A 58 7.23 3.05 -12.32
C VAL A 58 7.37 4.31 -13.16
N GLU A 59 8.19 4.24 -14.20
CA GLU A 59 8.33 5.31 -15.19
C GLU A 59 7.65 4.88 -16.48
N PHE A 60 6.65 5.64 -16.92
CA PHE A 60 5.96 5.38 -18.18
C PHE A 60 6.78 5.93 -19.35
N ARG A 61 7.10 5.06 -20.32
CA ARG A 61 7.87 5.43 -21.51
C ARG A 61 6.99 5.99 -22.63
N ASP A 62 5.69 5.79 -22.53
CA ASP A 62 4.71 6.18 -23.54
C ASP A 62 3.52 6.94 -22.94
N ARG A 63 2.90 7.81 -23.73
CA ARG A 63 1.66 8.51 -23.33
C ARG A 63 0.47 7.55 -23.16
N SER A 64 0.55 6.36 -23.77
CA SER A 64 -0.46 5.31 -23.65
C SER A 64 -0.44 4.59 -22.29
N MET A 65 0.56 4.86 -21.44
CA MET A 65 0.74 4.21 -20.13
C MET A 65 0.73 2.68 -20.20
N THR A 66 1.06 2.12 -21.36
CA THR A 66 1.09 0.68 -21.63
C THR A 66 2.46 0.10 -21.37
N SER A 67 3.51 0.91 -21.53
CA SER A 67 4.90 0.51 -21.35
C SER A 67 5.51 1.25 -20.19
N PHE A 68 5.82 0.54 -19.12
CA PHE A 68 6.48 1.11 -17.95
C PHE A 68 7.71 0.29 -17.55
N ILE A 69 8.65 0.96 -16.89
CA ILE A 69 9.79 0.32 -16.23
C ILE A 69 9.69 0.53 -14.73
N VAL A 70 10.00 -0.51 -13.95
CA VAL A 70 10.13 -0.38 -12.50
C VAL A 70 11.49 0.24 -12.19
N LYS A 71 11.49 1.46 -11.66
CA LYS A 71 12.71 2.21 -11.29
C LYS A 71 13.16 1.85 -9.89
N ARG A 72 12.21 1.79 -8.96
CA ARG A 72 12.45 1.55 -7.54
C ARG A 72 11.35 0.66 -7.00
N ARG A 73 11.71 -0.27 -6.11
CA ARG A 73 10.77 -1.09 -5.36
C ARG A 73 10.78 -0.65 -3.91
N ILE A 74 9.59 -0.41 -3.36
CA ILE A 74 9.37 0.02 -1.99
C ILE A 74 8.71 -1.16 -1.28
N GLN A 75 9.51 -1.92 -0.53
CA GLN A 75 8.98 -2.98 0.31
C GLN A 75 8.16 -2.34 1.44
N TRP A 76 6.87 -2.68 1.52
CA TRP A 76 5.95 -2.10 2.50
C TRP A 76 5.60 -3.09 3.59
N GLU A 77 5.02 -4.24 3.24
CA GLU A 77 4.81 -5.35 4.17
C GLU A 77 5.98 -6.33 4.06
N ARG A 78 6.37 -6.96 5.16
CA ARG A 78 7.31 -8.10 5.13
C ARG A 78 6.51 -9.38 4.88
N GLU A 79 6.94 -10.20 3.92
CA GLU A 79 6.37 -11.54 3.74
C GLU A 79 6.60 -12.36 5.02
N GLY A 80 5.53 -12.94 5.57
CA GLY A 80 5.57 -13.84 6.73
C GLY A 80 5.11 -13.24 8.06
N GLU A 81 4.81 -11.94 8.13
CA GLU A 81 4.28 -11.35 9.36
C GLU A 81 2.81 -11.75 9.57
N LYS A 82 2.54 -12.37 10.73
CA LYS A 82 1.18 -12.73 11.14
C LYS A 82 0.50 -11.48 11.66
N LEU A 83 -0.52 -11.04 10.91
CA LEU A 83 -1.25 -9.83 11.22
C LEU A 83 -2.54 -10.22 11.90
N ASP A 84 -2.53 -10.26 13.24
CA ASP A 84 -3.69 -10.68 14.02
C ASP A 84 -4.93 -9.81 13.74
N TRP A 85 -4.71 -8.53 13.41
CA TRP A 85 -5.79 -7.61 13.05
C TRP A 85 -6.54 -8.03 11.78
N ARG A 86 -5.89 -8.72 10.83
CA ARG A 86 -6.55 -9.18 9.59
C ARG A 86 -7.65 -10.19 9.90
N LYS A 87 -7.40 -11.11 10.83
CA LYS A 87 -8.40 -12.10 11.27
C LYS A 87 -9.57 -11.42 11.97
N THR A 88 -9.28 -10.47 12.85
CA THR A 88 -10.31 -9.68 13.55
C THR A 88 -11.17 -8.87 12.58
N LEU A 89 -10.57 -8.34 11.51
CA LEU A 89 -11.31 -7.59 10.50
C LEU A 89 -12.13 -8.51 9.59
N GLN A 90 -11.60 -9.66 9.17
CA GLN A 90 -12.36 -10.69 8.45
C GLN A 90 -13.63 -11.10 9.21
N GLN A 91 -13.50 -11.37 10.51
CA GLN A 91 -14.63 -11.71 11.37
C GLN A 91 -15.69 -10.60 11.48
N ARG A 92 -15.27 -9.32 11.44
CA ARG A 92 -16.21 -8.19 11.49
C ARG A 92 -16.96 -7.94 10.19
N VAL A 93 -16.33 -8.20 9.05
CA VAL A 93 -16.91 -7.94 7.73
C VAL A 93 -17.75 -9.14 7.23
N GLY A 94 -17.78 -10.25 7.98
CA GLY A 94 -18.69 -11.37 7.73
C GLY A 94 -18.30 -12.22 6.52
N LEU A 95 -17.00 -12.40 6.29
CA LEU A 95 -16.43 -13.34 5.31
C LEU A 95 -15.88 -14.59 5.99
#